data_AF-A0A5E4LFV1-F1
#
_entry.id   AF-A0A5E4LFV1-F1
#
_cell.length_a   1.000
_cell.length_b   1.000
_cell.length_c   1.000
_cell.angle_alpha   90.00
_cell.angle_beta   90.00
_cell.angle_gamma   90.00
#
_symmetry.space_group_name_H-M   'P 1'
#
loop_
_entity.id
_entity.type
_entity.pdbx_description
1 polymer ?
#
loop_
_entity_poly.entity_id
_entity_poly.type
_entity_poly.pdbx_seq_one_letter_code
_entity_poly.pdbx_strand_id
1 'polypeptide(L)'
;MPRFPLPDLSVEGILAGLRSAVSGIEFASFEVGVSSASTDDKAKARVSSISFLSGAMGKKHDANNFDLYLIVYLDRGFVEATPQPLHIYGRYNKFSREVAQTFHYCFRCRGRGRGCRQCKGTGKLSDNSVQEILEKIFIPAFEAKESKFHGCGREDVDVRMLGNGRPFVLELVEPKKRSADLDALEKNVNSTFGEMAAVHGLRFSSKSEVEKIKNAEFSKVYSCLCLAGGIMPEEAVKKLAGRKIEIAQRTPERVEKRRADKERVKQAEITSAVPLSGTEFRLEIRSSHGLYVKEFISGDNGRTRPSISELLGVPCRCKELDVLEIVLPGENGVSGK
;
A
#
# COMPACT_ATOMS: atom_id res chain seq x y z
N MET A 1 8.81 -23.11 6.44
CA MET A 1 9.84 -22.30 7.10
C MET A 1 11.09 -23.16 7.25
N PRO A 2 12.29 -22.57 7.26
CA PRO A 2 13.51 -23.33 7.47
C PRO A 2 13.45 -24.02 8.84
N ARG A 3 13.77 -25.31 8.85
CA ARG A 3 13.84 -26.15 10.06
C ARG A 3 15.30 -26.46 10.32
N PHE A 4 15.75 -26.20 11.54
CA PHE A 4 17.11 -26.40 11.97
C PHE A 4 17.17 -27.60 12.90
N PRO A 5 17.80 -28.71 12.51
CA PRO A 5 17.81 -29.92 13.32
C PRO A 5 18.51 -29.70 14.66
N LEU A 6 18.00 -30.35 15.70
CA LEU A 6 18.70 -30.52 16.97
C LEU A 6 19.68 -31.68 16.82
N PRO A 7 20.98 -31.52 17.14
CA PRO A 7 21.93 -32.63 17.15
C PRO A 7 21.50 -33.79 18.06
N ASP A 8 20.92 -33.45 19.21
CA ASP A 8 20.29 -34.36 20.17
C ASP A 8 19.27 -33.57 21.03
N LEU A 9 18.58 -34.25 21.95
CA LEU A 9 17.56 -33.66 22.81
C LEU A 9 18.11 -33.12 24.15
N SER A 10 19.43 -33.10 24.33
CA SER A 10 20.06 -32.48 25.50
C SER A 10 19.92 -30.96 25.44
N VAL A 11 20.23 -30.29 26.56
CA VAL A 11 20.28 -28.83 26.59
C VAL A 11 21.29 -28.32 25.57
N GLU A 12 22.47 -28.93 25.49
CA GLU A 12 23.53 -28.58 24.56
C GLU A 12 23.07 -28.72 23.09
N GLY A 13 22.35 -29.80 22.77
CA GLY A 13 21.74 -30.02 21.46
C GLY A 13 20.73 -28.93 21.10
N ILE A 14 19.86 -28.56 22.04
CA ILE A 14 18.91 -27.44 21.87
C ILE A 14 19.66 -26.13 21.60
N LEU A 15 20.70 -25.82 22.37
CA LEU A 15 21.47 -24.59 22.20
C LEU A 15 22.21 -24.54 20.85
N ALA A 16 22.75 -25.67 20.39
CA ALA A 16 23.37 -25.78 19.07
C ALA A 16 22.36 -25.57 17.93
N GLY A 17 21.15 -26.13 18.07
CA GLY A 17 20.04 -25.90 17.15
C GLY A 17 19.62 -24.42 17.10
N LEU A 18 19.51 -23.77 18.27
CA LEU A 18 19.22 -22.34 18.36
C LEU A 18 20.29 -21.48 17.68
N ARG A 19 21.57 -21.73 17.93
CA ARG A 19 22.68 -21.02 17.25
C ARG A 19 22.58 -21.11 15.74
N SER A 20 22.27 -22.30 15.24
CA SER A 20 22.10 -22.53 13.80
C SER A 20 20.88 -21.78 13.26
N ALA A 21 19.77 -21.79 14.01
CA ALA A 21 18.51 -21.18 13.60
C ALA A 21 18.56 -19.65 13.53
N VAL A 22 19.35 -19.00 14.38
CA VAL A 22 19.49 -17.54 14.42
C VAL A 22 20.63 -17.01 13.56
N SER A 23 21.43 -17.90 12.96
CA SER A 23 22.58 -17.52 12.15
C SER A 23 22.16 -16.71 10.92
N GLY A 24 22.75 -15.51 10.76
CA GLY A 24 22.45 -14.61 9.66
C GLY A 24 21.11 -13.88 9.76
N ILE A 25 20.48 -13.86 10.93
CA ILE A 25 19.25 -13.09 11.19
C ILE A 25 19.61 -11.95 12.16
N GLU A 26 19.30 -10.72 11.78
CA GLU A 26 19.33 -9.55 12.66
C GLU A 26 18.08 -9.53 13.53
N PHE A 27 18.27 -9.42 14.85
CA PHE A 27 17.20 -9.24 15.82
C PHE A 27 17.77 -8.63 17.10
N ALA A 28 17.01 -7.77 17.76
CA ALA A 28 17.33 -7.20 19.07
C ALA A 28 16.50 -7.86 20.18
N SER A 29 15.25 -8.20 19.88
CA SER A 29 14.35 -8.91 20.79
C SER A 29 13.83 -10.24 20.24
N PHE A 30 13.48 -11.16 21.12
CA PHE A 30 13.00 -12.49 20.74
C PHE A 30 11.95 -13.03 21.72
N GLU A 31 11.21 -14.03 21.28
CA GLU A 31 10.31 -14.87 22.08
C GLU A 31 10.52 -16.34 21.71
N VAL A 32 10.44 -17.26 22.69
CA VAL A 32 10.70 -18.69 22.49
C VAL A 32 9.53 -19.56 22.91
N GLY A 33 8.78 -20.08 21.95
CA GLY A 33 7.85 -21.20 22.16
C GLY A 33 8.58 -22.54 22.25
N VAL A 34 8.00 -23.49 23.00
CA VAL A 34 8.46 -24.89 23.02
C VAL A 34 7.27 -25.83 22.85
N SER A 35 7.42 -26.80 21.96
CA SER A 35 6.45 -27.87 21.72
C SER A 35 7.04 -29.20 22.18
N SER A 36 6.42 -29.80 23.19
CA SER A 36 6.71 -31.14 23.68
C SER A 36 5.49 -31.74 24.37
N ALA A 37 5.39 -33.07 24.38
CA ALA A 37 4.44 -33.84 25.17
C ALA A 37 4.71 -33.70 26.69
N SER A 38 5.97 -33.53 27.09
CA SER A 38 6.39 -33.37 28.49
C SER A 38 6.33 -31.90 28.92
N THR A 39 5.54 -31.60 29.94
CA THR A 39 5.45 -30.25 30.50
C THR A 39 6.75 -29.80 31.14
N ASP A 40 7.47 -30.73 31.77
CA ASP A 40 8.73 -30.46 32.46
C ASP A 40 9.84 -30.16 31.46
N ASP A 41 9.95 -30.96 30.40
CA ASP A 41 10.96 -30.75 29.37
C ASP A 41 10.67 -29.46 28.58
N LYS A 42 9.38 -29.16 28.35
CA LYS A 42 8.94 -27.89 27.78
C LYS A 42 9.43 -26.70 28.63
N ALA A 43 9.24 -26.75 29.95
CA ALA A 43 9.66 -25.67 30.85
C ALA A 43 11.19 -25.54 30.89
N LYS A 44 11.91 -26.65 31.05
CA LYS A 44 13.39 -26.68 31.10
C LYS A 44 14.01 -26.13 29.80
N ALA A 45 13.52 -26.59 28.65
CA ALA A 45 14.01 -26.13 27.35
C ALA A 45 13.72 -24.64 27.13
N ARG A 46 12.54 -24.16 27.53
CA ARG A 46 12.19 -22.73 27.40
C ARG A 46 13.14 -21.86 28.24
N VAL A 47 13.34 -22.20 29.52
CA VAL A 47 14.23 -21.46 30.43
C VAL A 47 15.67 -21.45 29.89
N SER A 48 16.17 -22.61 29.46
CA SER A 48 17.53 -22.74 28.92
C SER A 48 17.72 -21.94 27.63
N SER A 49 16.72 -21.95 26.74
CA SER A 49 16.74 -21.19 25.49
C SER A 49 16.77 -19.67 25.74
N ILE A 50 15.93 -19.19 26.66
CA ILE A 50 15.88 -17.77 27.03
C ILE A 50 17.21 -17.34 27.67
N SER A 51 17.71 -18.12 28.63
CA SER A 51 18.98 -17.86 29.30
C SER A 51 20.14 -17.78 28.31
N PHE A 52 20.19 -18.71 27.36
CA PHE A 52 21.20 -18.72 26.31
C PHE A 52 21.13 -17.47 25.41
N LEU A 53 19.97 -17.16 24.85
CA LEU A 53 19.81 -16.02 23.92
C LEU A 53 20.02 -14.67 24.61
N SER A 54 19.57 -14.53 25.86
CA SER A 54 19.79 -13.30 26.63
C SER A 54 21.19 -13.17 27.20
N GLY A 55 21.75 -14.24 27.76
CA GLY A 55 23.07 -14.23 28.38
C GLY A 55 24.20 -14.29 27.36
N ALA A 56 24.21 -15.29 26.49
CA ALA A 56 25.32 -15.53 25.56
C ALA A 56 25.26 -14.65 24.31
N MET A 57 24.07 -14.22 23.88
CA MET A 57 23.89 -13.39 22.67
C MET A 57 23.45 -11.95 22.94
N GLY A 58 23.22 -11.59 24.20
CA GLY A 58 22.84 -10.22 24.59
C GLY A 58 21.49 -9.76 24.05
N LYS A 59 20.58 -10.70 23.74
CA LYS A 59 19.27 -10.38 23.13
C LYS A 59 18.19 -10.21 24.19
N LYS A 60 17.24 -9.30 23.95
CA LYS A 60 16.15 -9.05 24.91
C LYS A 60 15.02 -10.06 24.71
N HIS A 61 14.68 -10.81 25.74
CA HIS A 61 13.43 -11.57 25.74
C HIS A 61 12.23 -10.61 25.90
N ASP A 62 11.26 -10.68 25.00
CA ASP A 62 10.05 -9.85 25.03
C ASP A 62 8.87 -10.65 24.47
N ALA A 63 7.86 -10.95 25.30
CA ALA A 63 6.74 -11.80 24.91
C ALA A 63 5.69 -11.07 24.03
N ASN A 64 5.75 -9.74 23.98
CA ASN A 64 4.73 -8.93 23.30
C ASN A 64 5.27 -8.25 22.05
N ASN A 65 6.54 -7.82 22.08
CA ASN A 65 7.17 -7.10 20.97
C ASN A 65 8.59 -7.63 20.70
N PHE A 66 8.64 -8.69 19.90
CA PHE A 66 9.86 -9.38 19.52
C PHE A 66 10.16 -9.22 18.03
N ASP A 67 11.44 -9.21 17.67
CA ASP A 67 11.89 -9.23 16.28
C ASP A 67 11.91 -10.65 15.70
N LEU A 68 12.12 -11.65 16.56
CA LEU A 68 12.28 -13.04 16.16
C LEU A 68 11.46 -13.96 17.06
N TYR A 69 10.61 -14.78 16.46
CA TYR A 69 9.94 -15.87 17.17
C TYR A 69 10.67 -17.18 16.90
N LEU A 70 10.97 -17.92 17.96
CA LEU A 70 11.59 -19.23 17.89
C LEU A 70 10.62 -20.26 18.43
N ILE A 71 10.49 -21.41 17.76
CA ILE A 71 9.77 -22.57 18.29
C ILE A 71 10.71 -23.76 18.33
N VAL A 72 10.98 -24.27 19.53
CA VAL A 72 11.71 -25.52 19.72
C VAL A 72 10.72 -26.68 19.72
N TYR A 73 10.76 -27.53 18.70
CA TYR A 73 9.98 -28.77 18.64
C TYR A 73 10.83 -29.91 19.19
N LEU A 74 10.79 -30.13 20.50
CA LEU A 74 11.63 -31.14 21.18
C LEU A 74 11.36 -32.54 20.64
N ASP A 75 10.09 -32.96 20.65
CA ASP A 75 9.71 -34.32 20.22
C ASP A 75 9.98 -34.58 18.73
N ARG A 76 10.20 -33.52 17.95
CA ARG A 76 10.51 -33.60 16.51
C ARG A 76 11.97 -33.30 16.19
N GLY A 77 12.78 -32.92 17.17
CA GLY A 77 14.20 -32.67 17.01
C GLY A 77 14.56 -31.50 16.09
N PHE A 78 13.81 -30.40 16.10
CA PHE A 78 14.20 -29.19 15.34
C PHE A 78 13.73 -27.86 15.94
N VAL A 79 14.35 -26.77 15.51
CA VAL A 79 13.96 -25.38 15.79
C VAL A 79 13.44 -24.74 14.52
N GLU A 80 12.36 -23.96 14.63
CA GLU A 80 11.93 -23.00 13.60
C GLU A 80 12.19 -21.57 14.10
N ALA A 81 12.73 -20.73 13.22
CA ALA A 81 12.97 -19.31 13.47
C ALA A 81 12.17 -18.48 12.47
N THR A 82 11.35 -17.57 12.98
CA THR A 82 10.44 -16.75 12.18
C THR A 82 10.66 -15.27 12.50
N PRO A 83 11.39 -14.53 11.66
CA PRO A 83 11.52 -13.09 11.81
C PRO A 83 10.15 -12.42 11.69
N GLN A 84 9.84 -11.52 12.62
CA GLN A 84 8.62 -10.75 12.59
C GLN A 84 8.64 -9.74 11.45
N PRO A 85 7.48 -9.47 10.80
CA PRO A 85 7.41 -8.52 9.70
C PRO A 85 7.95 -7.14 10.07
N LEU A 86 8.71 -6.55 9.17
CA LEU A 86 9.22 -5.18 9.30
C LEU A 86 8.33 -4.24 8.47
N HIS A 87 8.00 -3.07 9.02
CA HIS A 87 7.10 -2.12 8.36
C HIS A 87 7.85 -0.83 8.05
N ILE A 88 7.72 -0.34 6.83
CA ILE A 88 8.32 0.90 6.37
C ILE A 88 7.20 1.80 5.83
N TYR A 89 6.99 2.94 6.47
CA TYR A 89 6.08 3.97 6.01
C TYR A 89 6.78 4.84 4.95
N GLY A 90 6.02 5.37 4.01
CA GLY A 90 6.46 6.41 3.09
C GLY A 90 5.29 7.05 2.36
N ARG A 91 5.61 7.96 1.45
CA ARG A 91 4.66 8.49 0.46
C ARG A 91 5.19 8.22 -0.93
N TYR A 92 4.32 7.89 -1.87
CA TYR A 92 4.71 7.67 -3.27
C TYR A 92 4.03 8.68 -4.21
N ASN A 93 4.80 9.14 -5.19
CA ASN A 93 4.31 9.76 -6.40
C ASN A 93 4.32 8.73 -7.54
N LYS A 94 3.36 8.85 -8.44
CA LYS A 94 3.21 8.01 -9.62
C LYS A 94 2.97 8.91 -10.81
N PHE A 95 3.95 8.96 -11.72
CA PHE A 95 3.95 9.88 -12.86
C PHE A 95 3.42 9.24 -14.14
N SER A 96 3.56 7.92 -14.28
CA SER A 96 3.06 7.18 -15.43
C SER A 96 1.58 6.79 -15.31
N ARG A 97 0.83 6.88 -16.42
CA ARG A 97 -0.56 6.39 -16.54
C ARG A 97 -0.66 4.88 -16.89
N GLU A 98 0.46 4.17 -16.90
CA GLU A 98 0.54 2.74 -17.24
C GLU A 98 0.92 1.86 -16.04
N VAL A 99 1.43 2.49 -14.97
CA VAL A 99 1.88 1.84 -13.74
C VAL A 99 0.70 1.60 -12.80
N ALA A 100 0.55 0.40 -12.27
CA ALA A 100 -0.46 0.14 -11.24
C ALA A 100 0.07 0.50 -9.84
N GLN A 101 -0.82 0.68 -8.85
CA GLN A 101 -0.37 0.85 -7.45
C GLN A 101 0.23 -0.45 -6.89
N THR A 102 -0.48 -1.56 -7.09
CA THR A 102 -0.07 -2.91 -6.68
C THR A 102 -0.13 -3.84 -7.89
N PHE A 103 0.37 -5.07 -7.75
CA PHE A 103 0.30 -6.10 -8.79
C PHE A 103 -1.04 -6.11 -9.54
N HIS A 104 -0.98 -5.83 -10.84
CA HIS A 104 -2.16 -5.75 -11.68
C HIS A 104 -2.44 -7.12 -12.31
N TYR A 105 -2.88 -8.08 -11.51
CA TYR A 105 -3.14 -9.42 -11.99
C TYR A 105 -4.22 -9.46 -13.07
N CYS A 106 -4.02 -10.31 -14.07
CA CYS A 106 -5.01 -10.58 -15.10
C CYS A 106 -6.27 -11.17 -14.48
N PHE A 107 -7.41 -10.51 -14.63
CA PHE A 107 -8.68 -10.99 -14.07
C PHE A 107 -9.09 -12.38 -14.60
N ARG A 108 -8.64 -12.75 -15.81
CA ARG A 108 -8.98 -14.02 -16.44
C ARG A 108 -8.20 -15.21 -15.85
N CYS A 109 -6.86 -15.12 -15.76
CA CYS A 109 -6.04 -16.20 -15.20
C CYS A 109 -5.69 -16.01 -13.72
N ARG A 110 -6.02 -14.85 -13.14
CA ARG A 110 -5.72 -14.45 -11.76
C ARG A 110 -4.23 -14.53 -11.41
N GLY A 111 -3.36 -14.24 -12.38
CA GLY A 111 -1.91 -14.35 -12.22
C GLY A 111 -1.37 -15.78 -12.14
N ARG A 112 -2.19 -16.80 -12.40
CA ARG A 112 -1.78 -18.22 -12.26
C ARG A 112 -1.16 -18.77 -13.54
N GLY A 113 -0.30 -19.77 -13.37
CA GLY A 113 0.32 -20.52 -14.46
C GLY A 113 1.17 -19.65 -15.38
N ARG A 114 1.26 -20.04 -16.67
CA ARG A 114 2.00 -19.31 -17.72
C ARG A 114 1.21 -18.12 -18.30
N GLY A 115 0.29 -17.54 -17.53
CA GLY A 115 -0.66 -16.54 -18.03
C GLY A 115 -1.68 -17.08 -19.04
N CYS A 116 -2.38 -16.18 -19.74
CA CYS A 116 -3.38 -16.52 -20.76
C CYS A 116 -3.30 -15.56 -21.96
N ARG A 117 -4.08 -15.84 -23.01
CA ARG A 117 -4.13 -15.00 -24.24
C ARG A 117 -4.42 -13.53 -23.95
N GLN A 118 -5.24 -13.23 -22.93
CA GLN A 118 -5.58 -11.85 -22.55
C GLN A 118 -4.37 -11.05 -22.08
N CYS A 119 -3.50 -11.67 -21.28
CA CYS A 119 -2.29 -11.03 -20.73
C CYS A 119 -1.04 -11.42 -21.52
N LYS A 120 -1.18 -11.98 -22.72
CA LYS A 120 -0.04 -12.42 -23.56
C LYS A 120 0.97 -13.29 -22.79
N GLY A 121 0.48 -14.12 -21.85
CA GLY A 121 1.31 -15.03 -21.06
C GLY A 121 2.02 -14.44 -19.84
N THR A 122 1.83 -13.16 -19.49
CA THR A 122 2.54 -12.54 -18.35
C THR A 122 1.86 -12.77 -16.99
N GLY A 123 0.58 -13.14 -17.00
CA GLY A 123 -0.24 -13.19 -15.78
C GLY A 123 -0.68 -11.82 -15.24
N LYS A 124 -0.20 -10.71 -15.83
CA LYS A 124 -0.43 -9.32 -15.40
C LYS A 124 -1.01 -8.47 -16.54
N LEU A 125 -1.62 -7.34 -16.21
CA LEU A 125 -2.20 -6.37 -17.15
C LEU A 125 -1.46 -5.03 -17.17
N SER A 126 -0.49 -4.86 -16.28
CA SER A 126 0.50 -3.78 -16.29
C SER A 126 1.88 -4.40 -16.12
N ASP A 127 2.87 -3.83 -16.77
CA ASP A 127 4.25 -4.33 -16.73
C ASP A 127 4.94 -4.02 -15.40
N ASN A 128 4.57 -2.91 -14.76
CA ASN A 128 5.09 -2.52 -13.45
C ASN A 128 3.97 -2.00 -12.53
N SER A 129 4.25 -2.06 -11.23
CA SER A 129 3.48 -1.38 -10.19
C SER A 129 4.40 -0.67 -9.19
N VAL A 130 3.87 0.28 -8.42
CA VAL A 130 4.60 0.95 -7.33
C VAL A 130 5.11 -0.09 -6.33
N GLN A 131 4.29 -1.09 -5.98
CA GLN A 131 4.73 -2.21 -5.15
C GLN A 131 5.93 -2.95 -5.76
N GLU A 132 5.88 -3.31 -7.04
CA GLU A 132 6.98 -4.04 -7.69
C GLU A 132 8.27 -3.23 -7.78
N ILE A 133 8.16 -1.91 -7.99
CA ILE A 133 9.30 -0.99 -7.96
C ILE A 133 9.98 -1.02 -6.59
N LEU A 134 9.19 -0.95 -5.51
CA LEU A 134 9.72 -1.04 -4.15
C LEU A 134 10.30 -2.42 -3.86
N GLU A 135 9.63 -3.50 -4.25
CA GLU A 135 10.11 -4.87 -4.03
C GLU A 135 11.50 -5.11 -4.63
N LYS A 136 11.79 -4.58 -5.83
CA LYS A 136 13.10 -4.71 -6.48
C LYS A 136 14.26 -4.15 -5.65
N ILE A 137 14.00 -3.16 -4.78
CA ILE A 137 15.02 -2.49 -3.97
C ILE A 137 14.99 -2.98 -2.52
N PHE A 138 13.81 -3.10 -1.92
CA PHE A 138 13.66 -3.38 -0.49
C PHE A 138 13.81 -4.86 -0.15
N ILE A 139 13.35 -5.77 -1.01
CA ILE A 139 13.49 -7.21 -0.74
C ILE A 139 14.98 -7.60 -0.63
N PRO A 140 15.86 -7.22 -1.57
CA PRO A 140 17.29 -7.49 -1.44
C PRO A 140 17.95 -6.77 -0.25
N ALA A 141 17.58 -5.51 0.00
CA ALA A 141 18.19 -4.71 1.08
C ALA A 141 17.93 -5.31 2.47
N PHE A 142 16.74 -5.86 2.70
CA PHE A 142 16.33 -6.46 3.97
C PHE A 142 16.41 -7.98 3.99
N GLU A 143 16.79 -8.59 2.86
CA GLU A 143 16.75 -10.05 2.64
C GLU A 143 15.39 -10.64 3.05
N ALA A 144 14.32 -9.94 2.66
CA ALA A 144 12.95 -10.35 2.92
C ALA A 144 12.53 -11.47 1.97
N LYS A 145 11.50 -12.22 2.35
CA LYS A 145 10.94 -13.27 1.50
C LYS A 145 9.99 -12.73 0.45
N GLU A 146 9.15 -11.78 0.86
CA GLU A 146 8.16 -11.09 0.03
C GLU A 146 7.78 -9.77 0.70
N SER A 147 6.91 -9.00 0.03
CA SER A 147 6.32 -7.80 0.62
C SER A 147 4.79 -7.79 0.52
N LYS A 148 4.16 -7.02 1.40
CA LYS A 148 2.76 -6.62 1.27
C LYS A 148 2.67 -5.11 1.25
N PHE A 149 1.97 -4.58 0.25
CA PHE A 149 1.75 -3.16 0.11
C PHE A 149 0.42 -2.73 0.75
N HIS A 150 0.48 -1.69 1.59
CA HIS A 150 -0.68 -1.10 2.24
C HIS A 150 -0.77 0.38 1.88
N GLY A 151 -1.63 0.74 0.94
CA GLY A 151 -1.85 2.14 0.56
C GLY A 151 -2.99 2.79 1.35
N CYS A 152 -2.87 4.09 1.63
CA CYS A 152 -3.97 4.92 2.12
C CYS A 152 -4.92 5.22 0.96
N GLY A 153 -5.76 4.25 0.60
CA GLY A 153 -6.56 4.26 -0.62
C GLY A 153 -5.80 3.83 -1.88
N ARG A 154 -6.42 4.03 -3.04
CA ARG A 154 -5.91 3.59 -4.36
C ARG A 154 -6.41 4.50 -5.47
N GLU A 155 -5.58 4.67 -6.50
CA GLU A 155 -5.95 5.25 -7.80
C GLU A 155 -6.01 4.19 -8.92
N ASP A 156 -6.74 4.51 -9.99
CA ASP A 156 -6.77 3.67 -11.20
C ASP A 156 -5.40 3.70 -11.92
N VAL A 157 -5.16 2.74 -12.82
CA VAL A 157 -3.88 2.65 -13.56
C VAL A 157 -3.62 3.90 -14.39
N ASP A 158 -4.65 4.45 -15.02
CA ASP A 158 -4.59 5.65 -15.86
C ASP A 158 -4.51 6.98 -15.08
N VAL A 159 -4.43 6.93 -13.75
CA VAL A 159 -4.42 8.11 -12.87
C VAL A 159 -3.03 8.32 -12.27
N ARG A 160 -2.52 9.56 -12.35
CA ARG A 160 -1.26 9.94 -11.70
C ARG A 160 -1.49 10.30 -10.23
N MET A 161 -0.47 10.08 -9.41
CA MET A 161 -0.42 10.51 -8.01
C MET A 161 0.71 11.53 -7.86
N LEU A 162 0.37 12.80 -7.79
CA LEU A 162 1.29 13.95 -7.79
C LEU A 162 1.33 14.63 -6.40
N GLY A 163 1.87 15.85 -6.37
CA GLY A 163 1.99 16.69 -5.17
C GLY A 163 2.60 15.93 -3.99
N ASN A 164 1.91 15.95 -2.84
CA ASN A 164 2.44 15.34 -1.61
C ASN A 164 2.50 13.80 -1.64
N GLY A 165 2.07 13.15 -2.72
CA GLY A 165 2.10 11.69 -2.84
C GLY A 165 1.06 10.99 -1.97
N ARG A 166 0.88 9.68 -2.19
CA ARG A 166 -0.03 8.86 -1.37
C ARG A 166 0.74 8.15 -0.25
N PRO A 167 0.28 8.24 1.01
CA PRO A 167 0.82 7.45 2.12
C PRO A 167 0.70 5.96 1.87
N PHE A 168 1.74 5.22 2.24
CA PHE A 168 1.75 3.77 2.23
C PHE A 168 2.58 3.20 3.39
N VAL A 169 2.35 1.93 3.69
CA VAL A 169 3.26 1.09 4.48
C VAL A 169 3.61 -0.15 3.66
N LEU A 170 4.90 -0.42 3.53
CA LEU A 170 5.44 -1.66 2.98
C LEU A 170 5.75 -2.61 4.15
N GLU A 171 5.05 -3.75 4.21
CA GLU A 171 5.34 -4.84 5.15
C GLU A 171 6.29 -5.82 4.47
N LEU A 172 7.50 -5.96 4.99
CA LEU A 172 8.48 -6.94 4.56
C LEU A 172 8.32 -8.21 5.41
N VAL A 173 8.07 -9.34 4.75
CA VAL A 173 7.75 -10.62 5.40
C VAL A 173 9.03 -11.43 5.60
N GLU A 174 9.20 -11.96 6.83
CA GLU A 174 10.36 -12.77 7.24
C GLU A 174 11.72 -12.13 6.86
N PRO A 175 11.98 -10.83 7.15
CA PRO A 175 13.24 -10.18 6.78
C PRO A 175 14.40 -10.69 7.64
N LYS A 176 15.54 -10.96 7.01
CA LYS A 176 16.76 -11.36 7.75
C LYS A 176 17.56 -10.17 8.24
N LYS A 177 17.52 -9.03 7.54
CA LYS A 177 18.07 -7.76 8.02
C LYS A 177 16.95 -6.86 8.51
N ARG A 178 17.21 -6.07 9.56
CA ARG A 178 16.21 -5.19 10.18
C ARG A 178 16.63 -3.72 10.16
N SER A 179 17.86 -3.45 9.77
CA SER A 179 18.38 -2.09 9.59
C SER A 179 18.85 -1.88 8.15
N ALA A 180 18.60 -0.67 7.63
CA ALA A 180 19.13 -0.19 6.36
C ALA A 180 19.09 1.34 6.37
N ASP A 181 19.91 1.97 5.53
CA ASP A 181 19.84 3.40 5.27
C ASP A 181 18.64 3.71 4.36
N LEU A 182 17.54 4.15 4.97
CA LEU A 182 16.30 4.43 4.24
C LEU A 182 16.44 5.62 3.27
N ASP A 183 17.30 6.60 3.57
CA ASP A 183 17.54 7.74 2.67
C ASP A 183 18.28 7.29 1.41
N ALA A 184 19.23 6.36 1.56
CA ALA A 184 19.91 5.75 0.42
C ALA A 184 18.94 4.90 -0.43
N LEU A 185 18.05 4.13 0.21
CA LEU A 185 17.02 3.36 -0.51
C LEU A 185 16.03 4.26 -1.24
N GLU A 186 15.60 5.35 -0.62
CA GLU A 186 14.75 6.38 -1.23
C GLU A 186 15.39 6.94 -2.51
N LYS A 187 16.65 7.39 -2.41
CA LYS A 187 17.43 7.89 -3.56
C LYS A 187 17.54 6.84 -4.65
N ASN A 188 17.80 5.58 -4.31
CA ASN A 188 17.93 4.48 -5.26
C ASN A 188 16.62 4.22 -6.03
N VAL A 189 15.47 4.20 -5.34
CA VAL A 189 14.16 4.10 -6.00
C VAL A 189 13.98 5.27 -6.97
N ASN A 190 14.23 6.50 -6.50
CA ASN A 190 13.98 7.72 -7.27
C ASN A 190 14.91 7.86 -8.47
N SER A 191 16.18 7.43 -8.38
CA SER A 191 17.10 7.44 -9.51
C SER A 191 16.82 6.33 -10.53
N THR A 192 16.37 5.16 -10.06
CA THR A 192 16.17 3.98 -10.93
C THR A 192 14.81 3.99 -11.62
N PHE A 193 13.78 4.50 -10.95
CA PHE A 193 12.38 4.42 -11.40
C PHE A 193 11.66 5.77 -11.44
N GLY A 194 12.36 6.89 -11.24
CA GLY A 194 11.78 8.23 -11.07
C GLY A 194 10.88 8.72 -12.21
N GLU A 195 11.04 8.20 -13.43
CA GLU A 195 10.12 8.49 -14.54
C GLU A 195 8.73 7.84 -14.34
N MET A 196 8.69 6.70 -13.66
CA MET A 196 7.47 5.94 -13.39
C MET A 196 6.84 6.34 -12.05
N ALA A 197 7.65 6.31 -10.99
CA ALA A 197 7.24 6.57 -9.63
C ALA A 197 8.44 7.00 -8.77
N ALA A 198 8.17 7.82 -7.76
CA ALA A 198 9.13 8.22 -6.75
C ALA A 198 8.55 7.97 -5.36
N VAL A 199 9.41 7.83 -4.35
CA VAL A 199 9.02 7.78 -2.95
C VAL A 199 9.76 8.83 -2.15
N HIS A 200 9.13 9.24 -1.05
CA HIS A 200 9.72 10.19 -0.10
C HIS A 200 9.23 9.97 1.32
N GLY A 201 10.00 10.45 2.29
CA GLY A 201 9.63 10.43 3.71
C GLY A 201 9.62 9.02 4.29
N LEU A 202 10.56 8.18 3.85
CA LEU A 202 10.67 6.81 4.32
C LEU A 202 11.05 6.76 5.81
N ARG A 203 10.36 5.92 6.59
CA ARG A 203 10.72 5.63 7.97
C ARG A 203 10.25 4.26 8.41
N PHE A 204 10.92 3.68 9.40
CA PHE A 204 10.39 2.51 10.09
C PHE A 204 9.02 2.83 10.73
N SER A 205 8.16 1.82 10.74
CA SER A 205 6.76 1.92 11.09
C SER A 205 6.31 0.65 11.86
N SER A 206 5.01 0.51 12.08
CA SER A 206 4.42 -0.58 12.84
C SER A 206 3.16 -1.13 12.17
N LYS A 207 2.75 -2.32 12.60
CA LYS A 207 1.46 -2.91 12.22
C LYS A 207 0.28 -2.01 12.60
N SER A 208 0.34 -1.28 13.72
CA SER A 208 -0.74 -0.37 14.11
C SER A 208 -0.89 0.80 13.15
N GLU A 209 0.18 1.26 12.51
CA GLU A 209 0.10 2.28 11.47
C GLU A 209 -0.55 1.76 10.18
N VAL A 210 -0.34 0.48 9.82
CA VAL A 210 -1.06 -0.17 8.72
C VAL A 210 -2.58 -0.04 8.90
N GLU A 211 -3.07 -0.30 10.12
CA GLU A 211 -4.49 -0.18 10.45
C GLU A 211 -4.97 1.26 10.36
N LYS A 212 -4.18 2.22 10.87
CA LYS A 212 -4.48 3.66 10.79
C LYS A 212 -4.63 4.11 9.33
N ILE A 213 -3.68 3.81 8.45
CA ILE A 213 -3.72 4.30 7.06
C ILE A 213 -4.85 3.65 6.24
N LYS A 214 -5.22 2.40 6.56
CA LYS A 214 -6.31 1.69 5.87
C LYS A 214 -7.69 2.23 6.25
N ASN A 215 -7.85 2.64 7.50
CA ASN A 215 -9.11 3.13 8.05
C ASN A 215 -9.21 4.66 8.06
N ALA A 216 -8.17 5.37 7.61
CA ALA A 216 -8.19 6.82 7.55
C ALA A 216 -9.31 7.33 6.63
N GLU A 217 -10.10 8.26 7.12
CA GLU A 217 -10.91 9.13 6.29
C GLU A 217 -10.08 10.35 5.89
N PHE A 218 -10.12 10.73 4.62
CA PHE A 218 -9.28 11.80 4.10
C PHE A 218 -9.92 12.44 2.87
N SER A 219 -9.73 13.74 2.74
CA SER A 219 -10.05 14.46 1.52
C SER A 219 -8.93 14.34 0.50
N LYS A 220 -9.27 14.60 -0.75
CA LYS A 220 -8.33 14.53 -1.86
C LYS A 220 -8.53 15.74 -2.74
N VAL A 221 -7.45 16.22 -3.35
CA VAL A 221 -7.51 17.25 -4.39
C VAL A 221 -7.14 16.60 -5.71
N TYR A 222 -7.93 16.85 -6.74
CA TYR A 222 -7.76 16.28 -8.07
C TYR A 222 -7.62 17.38 -9.12
N SER A 223 -6.84 17.12 -10.17
CA SER A 223 -6.90 17.85 -11.43
C SER A 223 -7.52 16.94 -12.49
N CYS A 224 -8.54 17.45 -13.16
CA CYS A 224 -9.33 16.69 -14.13
C CYS A 224 -9.32 17.43 -15.47
N LEU A 225 -8.78 16.81 -16.51
CA LEU A 225 -9.02 17.27 -17.88
C LEU A 225 -10.34 16.67 -18.36
N CYS A 226 -11.28 17.53 -18.70
CA CYS A 226 -12.64 17.16 -19.10
C CYS A 226 -12.88 17.46 -20.57
N LEU A 227 -13.73 16.65 -21.20
CA LEU A 227 -14.23 16.86 -22.55
C LEU A 227 -15.76 16.90 -22.52
N ALA A 228 -16.32 17.98 -23.05
CA ALA A 228 -17.74 18.13 -23.32
C ALA A 228 -18.12 17.50 -24.67
N GLY A 229 -19.34 16.98 -24.77
CA GLY A 229 -19.94 16.43 -25.99
C GLY A 229 -20.44 17.50 -26.97
N GLY A 230 -20.25 18.78 -26.65
CA GLY A 230 -20.65 19.93 -27.47
C GLY A 230 -19.86 21.17 -27.10
N ILE A 231 -19.91 22.19 -27.96
CA ILE A 231 -19.24 23.48 -27.71
C ILE A 231 -19.92 24.17 -26.53
N MET A 232 -19.12 24.64 -25.57
CA MET A 232 -19.57 25.29 -24.36
C MET A 232 -19.08 26.74 -24.29
N PRO A 233 -19.93 27.67 -23.84
CA PRO A 233 -19.47 29.01 -23.48
C PRO A 233 -18.45 28.92 -22.33
N GLU A 234 -17.32 29.60 -22.46
CA GLU A 234 -16.29 29.64 -21.41
C GLU A 234 -16.85 30.04 -20.05
N GLU A 235 -17.78 31.00 -20.03
CA GLU A 235 -18.42 31.48 -18.80
C GLU A 235 -19.26 30.42 -18.09
N ALA A 236 -19.80 29.43 -18.80
CA ALA A 236 -20.51 28.31 -18.18
C ALA A 236 -19.54 27.45 -17.35
N VAL A 237 -18.32 27.25 -17.85
CA VAL A 237 -17.25 26.52 -17.15
C VAL A 237 -16.74 27.33 -15.97
N LYS A 238 -16.41 28.61 -16.15
CA LYS A 238 -15.87 29.47 -15.09
C LYS A 238 -16.83 29.58 -13.89
N LYS A 239 -18.15 29.59 -14.13
CA LYS A 239 -19.20 29.58 -13.09
C LYS A 239 -19.20 28.33 -12.20
N LEU A 240 -18.50 27.26 -12.57
CA LEU A 240 -18.34 26.08 -11.72
C LEU A 240 -17.39 26.33 -10.55
N ALA A 241 -16.42 27.23 -10.69
CA ALA A 241 -15.45 27.52 -9.65
C ALA A 241 -16.12 28.04 -8.37
N GLY A 242 -15.65 27.59 -7.21
CA GLY A 242 -16.17 27.93 -5.89
C GLY A 242 -17.44 27.16 -5.49
N ARG A 243 -18.02 26.32 -6.36
CA ARG A 243 -19.23 25.57 -6.02
C ARG A 243 -18.90 24.44 -5.05
N LYS A 244 -19.58 24.42 -3.90
CA LYS A 244 -19.66 23.29 -2.97
C LYS A 244 -20.92 22.50 -3.25
N ILE A 245 -20.77 21.21 -3.48
CA ILE A 245 -21.82 20.36 -4.04
C ILE A 245 -21.94 19.11 -3.18
N GLU A 246 -23.15 18.87 -2.70
CA GLU A 246 -23.55 17.58 -2.15
C GLU A 246 -24.03 16.68 -3.30
N ILE A 247 -23.52 15.46 -3.34
CA ILE A 247 -23.63 14.53 -4.46
C ILE A 247 -24.20 13.22 -3.93
N ALA A 248 -25.37 12.82 -4.43
CA ALA A 248 -25.87 11.46 -4.30
C ALA A 248 -25.20 10.59 -5.36
N GLN A 249 -24.40 9.63 -4.92
CA GLN A 249 -23.65 8.73 -5.81
C GLN A 249 -23.96 7.27 -5.49
N ARG A 250 -24.64 6.61 -6.42
CA ARG A 250 -24.79 5.15 -6.45
C ARG A 250 -23.47 4.51 -6.90
N THR A 251 -23.20 3.29 -6.43
CA THR A 251 -21.99 2.53 -6.79
C THR A 251 -21.82 2.54 -8.32
N PRO A 252 -20.67 3.01 -8.87
CA PRO A 252 -20.52 3.09 -10.32
C PRO A 252 -20.65 1.76 -11.06
N GLU A 253 -21.17 1.77 -12.29
CA GLU A 253 -21.39 0.56 -13.08
C GLU A 253 -20.09 -0.26 -13.26
N ARG A 254 -18.96 0.43 -13.52
CA ARG A 254 -17.65 -0.22 -13.74
C ARG A 254 -17.09 -0.98 -12.52
N VAL A 255 -17.64 -0.74 -11.32
CA VAL A 255 -17.22 -1.42 -10.08
C VAL A 255 -18.34 -2.23 -9.43
N GLU A 256 -19.57 -2.21 -9.96
CA GLU A 256 -20.74 -2.87 -9.38
C GLU A 256 -20.55 -4.38 -9.18
N LYS A 257 -19.86 -5.06 -10.10
CA LYS A 257 -19.51 -6.50 -9.94
C LYS A 257 -18.62 -6.80 -8.72
N ARG A 258 -17.98 -5.79 -8.15
CA ARG A 258 -17.01 -5.92 -7.05
C ARG A 258 -17.50 -5.29 -5.75
N ARG A 259 -18.61 -4.55 -5.76
CA ARG A 259 -19.09 -3.79 -4.61
C ARG A 259 -20.60 -3.85 -4.52
N ALA A 260 -21.12 -3.88 -3.29
CA ALA A 260 -22.54 -3.74 -3.05
C ALA A 260 -23.07 -2.47 -3.73
N ASP A 261 -24.15 -2.63 -4.47
CA ASP A 261 -24.85 -1.51 -5.06
C ASP A 261 -25.56 -0.71 -3.96
N LYS A 262 -25.13 0.54 -3.79
CA LYS A 262 -25.56 1.40 -2.68
C LYS A 262 -25.34 2.85 -3.06
N GLU A 263 -26.34 3.68 -2.76
CA GLU A 263 -26.23 5.12 -2.85
C GLU A 263 -25.59 5.71 -1.59
N ARG A 264 -24.73 6.70 -1.79
CA ARG A 264 -24.02 7.41 -0.71
C ARG A 264 -23.98 8.89 -1.03
N VAL A 265 -24.24 9.71 -0.02
CA VAL A 265 -24.03 11.15 -0.10
C VAL A 265 -22.54 11.45 0.08
N LYS A 266 -22.01 12.29 -0.80
CA LYS A 266 -20.62 12.74 -0.83
C LYS A 266 -20.56 14.23 -1.07
N GLN A 267 -19.45 14.85 -0.69
CA GLN A 267 -19.22 16.27 -0.91
C GLN A 267 -18.04 16.49 -1.84
N ALA A 268 -18.15 17.51 -2.68
CA ALA A 268 -17.08 18.04 -3.51
C ALA A 268 -17.10 19.58 -3.51
N GLU A 269 -15.93 20.18 -3.67
CA GLU A 269 -15.72 21.59 -3.90
C GLU A 269 -14.90 21.76 -5.18
N ILE A 270 -15.40 22.53 -6.14
CA ILE A 270 -14.68 22.85 -7.37
C ILE A 270 -13.81 24.06 -7.07
N THR A 271 -12.53 23.85 -6.80
CA THR A 271 -11.61 24.91 -6.38
C THR A 271 -11.13 25.76 -7.56
N SER A 272 -11.08 25.18 -8.76
CA SER A 272 -10.73 25.87 -10.00
C SER A 272 -11.49 25.29 -11.18
N ALA A 273 -11.88 26.14 -12.13
CA ALA A 273 -12.51 25.74 -13.38
C ALA A 273 -12.01 26.62 -14.52
N VAL A 274 -11.20 26.02 -15.42
CA VAL A 274 -10.48 26.73 -16.47
C VAL A 274 -10.90 26.18 -17.84
N PRO A 275 -11.58 26.96 -18.69
CA PRO A 275 -11.80 26.56 -20.08
C PRO A 275 -10.47 26.53 -20.84
N LEU A 276 -10.29 25.53 -21.70
CA LEU A 276 -9.09 25.34 -22.52
C LEU A 276 -9.39 25.48 -24.02
N SER A 277 -10.59 25.06 -24.41
CA SER A 277 -11.13 25.24 -25.77
C SER A 277 -12.65 25.21 -25.72
N GLY A 278 -13.32 25.26 -26.88
CA GLY A 278 -14.77 25.14 -26.95
C GLY A 278 -15.34 23.84 -26.36
N THR A 279 -14.55 22.75 -26.30
CA THR A 279 -15.01 21.45 -25.78
C THR A 279 -14.18 20.90 -24.64
N GLU A 280 -13.02 21.52 -24.33
CA GLU A 280 -12.15 21.07 -23.26
C GLU A 280 -12.03 22.09 -22.14
N PHE A 281 -11.97 21.58 -20.92
CA PHE A 281 -11.79 22.37 -19.73
C PHE A 281 -11.09 21.56 -18.64
N ARG A 282 -10.44 22.25 -17.70
CA ARG A 282 -9.80 21.66 -16.54
C ARG A 282 -10.54 22.04 -15.27
N LEU A 283 -10.81 21.04 -14.43
CA LEU A 283 -11.35 21.26 -13.08
C LEU A 283 -10.32 20.86 -12.05
N GLU A 284 -10.20 21.66 -11.00
CA GLU A 284 -9.63 21.19 -9.74
C GLU A 284 -10.76 20.92 -8.75
N ILE A 285 -10.75 19.73 -8.17
CA ILE A 285 -11.84 19.23 -7.33
C ILE A 285 -11.27 18.74 -6.02
N ARG A 286 -11.66 19.37 -4.91
CA ARG A 286 -11.48 18.83 -3.57
C ARG A 286 -12.66 17.93 -3.25
N SER A 287 -12.42 16.66 -2.93
CA SER A 287 -13.47 15.69 -2.63
C SER A 287 -13.38 15.13 -1.22
N SER A 288 -14.54 14.79 -0.67
CA SER A 288 -14.68 13.90 0.48
C SER A 288 -14.18 12.48 0.18
N HIS A 289 -13.96 11.69 1.24
CA HIS A 289 -13.46 10.32 1.11
C HIS A 289 -14.45 9.43 0.31
N GLY A 290 -13.92 8.75 -0.71
CA GLY A 290 -14.65 7.74 -1.48
C GLY A 290 -15.56 8.28 -2.59
N LEU A 291 -15.49 9.58 -2.92
CA LEU A 291 -16.14 10.11 -4.13
C LEU A 291 -15.46 9.53 -5.38
N TYR A 292 -16.25 9.01 -6.31
CA TYR A 292 -15.82 8.61 -7.63
C TYR A 292 -15.86 9.82 -8.59
N VAL A 293 -14.70 10.44 -8.81
CA VAL A 293 -14.58 11.72 -9.54
C VAL A 293 -14.92 11.60 -11.02
N LYS A 294 -14.54 10.50 -11.69
CA LYS A 294 -14.87 10.28 -13.11
C LYS A 294 -16.39 10.27 -13.31
N GLU A 295 -17.10 9.64 -12.39
CA GLU A 295 -18.57 9.56 -12.39
C GLU A 295 -19.25 10.83 -11.89
N PHE A 296 -18.63 11.60 -11.01
CA PHE A 296 -19.09 12.96 -10.72
C PHE A 296 -19.03 13.87 -11.95
N ILE A 297 -18.01 13.69 -12.81
CA ILE A 297 -17.92 14.42 -14.07
C ILE A 297 -18.99 13.94 -15.05
N SER A 298 -19.09 12.62 -15.30
CA SER A 298 -19.94 12.09 -16.36
C SER A 298 -21.43 11.99 -16.00
N GLY A 299 -21.74 11.79 -14.71
CA GLY A 299 -23.07 11.46 -14.22
C GLY A 299 -23.41 9.97 -14.21
N ASP A 300 -22.56 9.14 -14.83
CA ASP A 300 -22.69 7.67 -14.90
C ASP A 300 -24.14 7.23 -15.22
N ASN A 301 -24.70 7.76 -16.33
CA ASN A 301 -26.08 7.51 -16.76
C ASN A 301 -27.16 7.85 -15.71
N GLY A 302 -26.91 8.86 -14.87
CA GLY A 302 -27.82 9.32 -13.84
C GLY A 302 -27.64 8.64 -12.48
N ARG A 303 -26.62 7.78 -12.32
CA ARG A 303 -26.24 7.18 -11.03
C ARG A 303 -25.49 8.13 -10.11
N THR A 304 -25.02 9.27 -10.62
CA THR A 304 -24.41 10.35 -9.81
C THR A 304 -25.15 11.66 -10.08
N ARG A 305 -25.74 12.26 -9.03
CA ARG A 305 -26.50 13.52 -9.14
C ARG A 305 -26.26 14.46 -7.96
N PRO A 306 -26.12 15.77 -8.20
CA PRO A 306 -25.87 16.37 -9.52
C PRO A 306 -24.47 15.95 -10.04
N SER A 307 -24.27 16.05 -11.36
CA SER A 307 -22.99 15.77 -12.03
C SER A 307 -22.52 16.99 -12.83
N ILE A 308 -21.24 17.05 -13.20
CA ILE A 308 -20.74 18.15 -14.05
C ILE A 308 -21.49 18.20 -15.38
N SER A 309 -21.79 17.04 -15.99
CA SER A 309 -22.64 16.96 -17.19
C SER A 309 -24.00 17.64 -16.99
N GLU A 310 -24.66 17.36 -15.86
CA GLU A 310 -25.97 17.95 -15.53
C GLU A 310 -25.86 19.45 -15.25
N LEU A 311 -24.83 19.88 -14.53
CA LEU A 311 -24.60 21.29 -14.20
C LEU A 311 -24.29 22.15 -15.42
N LEU A 312 -23.66 21.58 -16.45
CA LEU A 312 -23.34 22.25 -17.71
C LEU A 312 -24.42 22.05 -18.79
N GLY A 313 -25.37 21.13 -18.57
CA GLY A 313 -26.40 20.80 -19.56
C GLY A 313 -25.87 20.06 -20.81
N VAL A 314 -24.63 19.56 -20.78
CA VAL A 314 -23.99 18.84 -21.89
C VAL A 314 -23.29 17.59 -21.35
N PRO A 315 -23.31 16.44 -22.06
CA PRO A 315 -22.53 15.27 -21.65
C PRO A 315 -21.04 15.62 -21.50
N CYS A 316 -20.43 15.27 -20.37
CA CYS A 316 -19.02 15.47 -20.09
C CYS A 316 -18.34 14.14 -19.76
N ARG A 317 -17.03 14.04 -20.01
CA ARG A 317 -16.21 12.91 -19.54
C ARG A 317 -14.83 13.35 -19.09
N CYS A 318 -14.28 12.63 -18.12
CA CYS A 318 -12.89 12.81 -17.67
C CYS A 318 -11.94 12.15 -18.68
N LYS A 319 -11.15 12.96 -19.41
CA LYS A 319 -10.08 12.47 -20.30
C LYS A 319 -8.85 12.04 -19.51
N GLU A 320 -8.46 12.87 -18.55
CA GLU A 320 -7.31 12.63 -17.69
C GLU A 320 -7.63 13.02 -16.27
N LEU A 321 -7.07 12.28 -15.31
CA LEU A 321 -7.25 12.52 -13.89
C LEU A 321 -5.92 12.38 -13.18
N ASP A 322 -5.61 13.35 -12.33
CA ASP A 322 -4.45 13.36 -11.46
C ASP A 322 -4.90 13.62 -10.03
N VAL A 323 -4.34 12.90 -9.07
CA VAL A 323 -4.45 13.25 -7.66
C VAL A 323 -3.32 14.22 -7.36
N LEU A 324 -3.66 15.41 -6.88
CA LEU A 324 -2.69 16.43 -6.49
C LEU A 324 -2.32 16.33 -5.00
N GLU A 325 -3.28 15.93 -4.16
CA GLU A 325 -3.06 15.92 -2.72
C GLU A 325 -3.90 14.85 -2.02
N ILE A 326 -3.30 14.18 -1.03
CA ILE A 326 -4.01 13.42 0.00
C ILE A 326 -3.90 14.20 1.30
N VAL A 327 -5.04 14.63 1.85
CA VAL A 327 -5.11 15.42 3.09
C VAL A 327 -5.61 14.52 4.22
N LEU A 328 -4.69 14.06 5.06
CA LEU A 328 -5.02 13.26 6.23
C LEU A 328 -5.59 14.14 7.36
N PRO A 329 -6.44 13.60 8.25
CA PRO A 329 -6.92 14.33 9.42
C PRO A 329 -5.73 14.78 10.30
N GLY A 330 -5.66 16.07 10.61
CA GLY A 330 -4.60 16.64 11.44
C GLY A 330 -3.35 17.10 10.67
N GLU A 331 -3.23 16.80 9.37
CA GLU A 331 -2.28 17.50 8.50
C GLU A 331 -2.93 18.82 8.07
N ASN A 332 -2.51 19.96 8.67
CA ASN A 332 -2.91 21.27 8.17
C ASN A 332 -2.38 21.38 6.74
N GLY A 333 -3.28 21.33 5.75
CA GLY A 333 -2.93 21.52 4.35
C GLY A 333 -2.15 22.83 4.22
N VAL A 334 -0.87 22.71 3.89
CA VAL A 334 -0.03 23.87 3.59
C VAL A 334 -0.59 24.40 2.28
N SER A 335 -1.45 25.41 2.38
CA SER A 335 -1.72 26.31 1.26
C SER A 335 -0.39 26.98 0.93
N GLY A 336 0.34 26.42 -0.03
CA GLY A 336 1.47 27.10 -0.65
C GLY A 336 0.98 28.43 -1.22
N LYS A 337 1.57 29.52 -0.74
CA LYS A 337 1.47 30.85 -1.35
C LYS A 337 2.18 30.87 -2.70
#